data_AF-A0A819NGE5-F1
#
_entry.id   AF-A0A819NGE5-F1
#
_cell.length_a   1.000
_cell.length_b   1.000
_cell.length_c   1.000
_cell.angle_alpha   90.00
_cell.angle_beta   90.00
_cell.angle_gamma   90.00
#
_symmetry.space_group_name_H-M   'P 1'
#
loop_
_entity.id
_entity.type
_entity.pdbx_description
1 polymer ?
#
loop_
_entity_poly.entity_id
_entity_poly.type
_entity_poly.pdbx_seq_one_letter_code
_entity_poly.pdbx_strand_id
1 'polypeptide(L)'
;ICSYNNLMEKLASSFYNHTLTYRQQIIIMTFILFLLQKQIQIPLSCIRIMVDFLTHENNDIRKLAEQCVSALCRIQKPPRIYLEKSSHDLLYYTNKTCPGDRNDNLWVTYNDYQPPKTQIEWEQTCFLDKCYYGYYEWPKIIKYPMNKRERYTKETMPEHVAILYNQFMNKNFITKLIQYMVLENEESETSFNTHRFRMFKGLFRNFGLDLIDHFMEQLNILIHEKTKEKYEGCHRVAAVIVAGMIRGSKHWTLQMLDELWQKIIPFLNEVCANLSPETLLYWGACFKFAMEDLDPRRMYRLIEFIRTLINNKTTVNTFLETSRWFLVLKLTIFEWRIPALWCAINEYAKEMLDHPYKAVREYIANVLSVSLSFDIKLPNGQSTRHPDANLFIDAIRERLHQAIEIYEKKPLGVLGLCAIVLSSPYDISNYVPAALILLCEHLHDPDLIQLKKALSEFRRTHHQHREKFTDDQLVIFDDVLISPNYYV
;
A
#
# COMPACT_ATOMS: atom_id res chain seq x y z
N ILE A 1 -28.62 -28.99 -0.69
CA ILE A 1 -27.27 -29.54 -1.06
C ILE A 1 -27.35 -30.39 -2.32
N CYS A 2 -28.20 -31.43 -2.39
CA CYS A 2 -28.30 -32.29 -3.59
C CYS A 2 -28.61 -31.51 -4.89
N SER A 3 -29.60 -30.62 -4.89
CA SER A 3 -29.94 -29.79 -6.06
C SER A 3 -28.80 -28.85 -6.49
N TYR A 4 -28.04 -28.34 -5.52
CA TYR A 4 -26.87 -27.49 -5.79
C TYR A 4 -25.76 -28.28 -6.49
N ASN A 5 -25.39 -29.43 -5.94
CA ASN A 5 -24.36 -30.29 -6.51
C ASN A 5 -24.76 -30.76 -7.92
N ASN A 6 -26.03 -31.15 -8.11
CA ASN A 6 -26.55 -31.55 -9.42
C ASN A 6 -26.46 -30.42 -10.45
N LEU A 7 -26.83 -29.19 -10.07
CA LEU A 7 -26.70 -28.02 -10.94
C LEU A 7 -25.24 -27.74 -11.31
N MET A 8 -24.35 -27.68 -10.30
CA MET A 8 -22.93 -27.42 -10.52
C MET A 8 -22.27 -28.49 -11.39
N GLU A 9 -22.58 -29.77 -11.17
CA GLU A 9 -22.09 -30.87 -12.01
C GLU A 9 -22.65 -30.79 -13.44
N LYS A 10 -23.92 -30.43 -13.64
CA LYS A 10 -24.48 -30.22 -14.98
C LYS A 10 -23.77 -29.09 -15.71
N LEU A 11 -23.53 -27.97 -15.03
CA LEU A 11 -22.78 -26.84 -15.60
C LEU A 11 -21.35 -27.26 -15.98
N ALA A 12 -20.65 -27.98 -15.10
CA ALA A 12 -19.31 -28.50 -15.37
C ALA A 12 -19.29 -29.52 -16.53
N SER A 13 -20.22 -30.47 -16.53
CA SER A 13 -20.31 -31.52 -17.55
C SER A 13 -20.53 -30.95 -18.95
N SER A 14 -21.16 -29.77 -19.05
CA SER A 14 -21.44 -29.11 -20.32
C SER A 14 -20.15 -28.74 -21.07
N PHE A 15 -19.03 -28.50 -20.38
CA PHE A 15 -17.75 -28.17 -21.02
C PHE A 15 -17.09 -29.35 -21.73
N TYR A 16 -17.46 -30.60 -21.40
CA TYR A 16 -16.97 -31.78 -22.09
C TYR A 16 -17.73 -32.07 -23.39
N ASN A 17 -18.85 -31.38 -23.62
CA ASN A 17 -19.55 -31.42 -24.89
C ASN A 17 -18.88 -30.41 -25.84
N HIS A 18 -18.18 -30.90 -26.88
CA HIS A 18 -17.40 -30.10 -27.85
C HIS A 18 -18.21 -29.10 -28.71
N THR A 19 -19.44 -28.77 -28.33
CA THR A 19 -20.37 -27.91 -29.07
C THR A 19 -20.55 -26.53 -28.45
N LEU A 20 -19.94 -26.23 -27.30
CA LEU A 20 -20.09 -24.94 -26.63
C LEU A 20 -19.26 -23.83 -27.29
N THR A 21 -19.94 -22.77 -27.72
CA THR A 21 -19.31 -21.52 -28.13
C THR A 21 -18.64 -20.80 -26.94
N TYR A 22 -17.63 -19.96 -27.20
CA TYR A 22 -16.97 -19.15 -26.15
C TYR A 22 -17.96 -18.30 -25.33
N ARG A 23 -19.03 -17.76 -25.96
CA ARG A 23 -20.07 -17.00 -25.25
C ARG A 23 -20.82 -17.87 -24.25
N GLN A 24 -21.17 -19.10 -24.61
CA GLN A 24 -21.82 -20.04 -23.70
C GLN A 24 -20.88 -20.45 -22.57
N GLN A 25 -19.59 -20.68 -22.87
CA GLN A 25 -18.58 -20.97 -21.84
C GLN A 25 -18.46 -19.84 -20.81
N ILE A 26 -18.43 -18.58 -21.26
CA ILE A 26 -18.43 -17.39 -20.40
C ILE A 26 -19.67 -17.35 -19.50
N ILE A 27 -20.86 -17.59 -20.06
CA ILE A 27 -22.12 -17.62 -19.30
C ILE A 27 -22.07 -18.71 -18.22
N ILE A 28 -21.67 -19.93 -18.58
CA ILE A 28 -21.61 -21.06 -17.65
C ILE A 28 -20.56 -20.81 -16.55
N MET A 29 -19.37 -20.31 -16.89
CA MET A 29 -18.34 -19.92 -15.92
C MET A 29 -18.84 -18.84 -14.95
N THR A 30 -19.61 -17.88 -15.46
CA THR A 30 -20.22 -16.82 -14.64
C THR A 30 -21.23 -17.39 -13.66
N PHE A 31 -22.07 -18.35 -14.09
CA PHE A 31 -22.97 -19.06 -13.18
C PHE A 31 -22.20 -19.85 -12.12
N ILE A 32 -21.14 -20.58 -12.49
CA ILE A 32 -20.28 -21.30 -11.55
C ILE A 32 -19.71 -20.32 -10.50
N LEU A 33 -19.20 -19.17 -10.92
CA LEU A 33 -18.66 -18.13 -10.03
C LEU A 33 -19.72 -17.63 -9.02
N PHE A 34 -20.94 -17.31 -9.49
CA PHE A 34 -22.02 -16.83 -8.62
C PHE A 34 -22.57 -17.90 -7.68
N LEU A 35 -22.43 -19.17 -8.04
CA LEU A 35 -22.85 -20.31 -7.22
C LEU A 35 -21.78 -20.74 -6.20
N LEU A 36 -20.59 -20.15 -6.18
CA LEU A 36 -19.57 -20.51 -5.19
C LEU A 36 -20.03 -20.14 -3.77
N GLN A 37 -20.06 -21.13 -2.87
CA GLN A 37 -20.46 -20.94 -1.48
C GLN A 37 -19.38 -21.46 -0.54
N LYS A 38 -19.22 -20.79 0.61
CA LYS A 38 -18.21 -21.17 1.60
C LYS A 38 -18.60 -22.42 2.41
N GLN A 39 -19.89 -22.63 2.68
CA GLN A 39 -20.34 -23.73 3.54
C GLN A 39 -20.55 -25.06 2.78
N ILE A 40 -20.59 -25.04 1.44
CA ILE A 40 -20.85 -26.23 0.63
C ILE A 40 -19.59 -26.56 -0.16
N GLN A 41 -19.16 -27.81 -0.12
CA GLN A 41 -18.03 -28.27 -0.91
C GLN A 41 -18.34 -28.14 -2.41
N ILE A 42 -17.44 -27.49 -3.13
CA ILE A 42 -17.54 -27.31 -4.58
C ILE A 42 -17.26 -28.67 -5.26
N PRO A 43 -18.06 -29.09 -6.25
CA PRO A 43 -17.78 -30.31 -7.00
C PRO A 43 -16.40 -30.27 -7.67
N LEU A 44 -15.72 -31.42 -7.71
CA LEU A 44 -14.34 -31.53 -8.19
C LEU A 44 -14.21 -31.14 -9.67
N SER A 45 -15.22 -31.47 -10.48
CA SER A 45 -15.31 -31.11 -11.89
C SER A 45 -15.27 -29.59 -12.10
N CYS A 46 -16.04 -28.84 -11.31
CA CYS A 46 -16.02 -27.37 -11.34
C CYS A 46 -14.63 -26.82 -10.97
N ILE A 47 -14.00 -27.36 -9.92
CA ILE A 47 -12.67 -26.92 -9.49
C ILE A 47 -11.65 -27.13 -10.61
N ARG A 48 -11.65 -28.30 -11.27
CA ARG A 48 -10.76 -28.59 -12.40
C ARG A 48 -10.94 -27.56 -13.52
N ILE A 49 -12.18 -27.32 -13.95
CA ILE A 49 -12.48 -26.32 -14.99
C ILE A 49 -12.00 -24.92 -14.59
N MET A 50 -12.28 -24.48 -13.36
CA MET A 50 -11.85 -23.18 -12.86
C MET A 50 -10.32 -23.01 -12.91
N VAL A 51 -9.58 -24.08 -12.61
CA VAL A 51 -8.11 -24.08 -12.58
C VAL A 51 -7.51 -24.22 -13.98
N ASP A 52 -8.00 -25.16 -14.78
CA ASP A 52 -7.51 -25.40 -16.14
C ASP A 52 -7.72 -24.18 -17.04
N PHE A 53 -8.85 -23.48 -16.84
CA PHE A 53 -9.22 -22.33 -17.66
C PHE A 53 -8.38 -21.07 -17.39
N LEU A 54 -7.52 -21.08 -16.37
CA LEU A 54 -6.50 -20.04 -16.21
C LEU A 54 -5.54 -19.97 -17.42
N THR A 55 -5.40 -21.06 -18.17
CA THR A 55 -4.56 -21.11 -19.40
C THR A 55 -5.40 -21.32 -20.66
N HIS A 56 -6.68 -20.95 -20.61
CA HIS A 56 -7.59 -21.00 -21.75
C HIS A 56 -7.17 -20.00 -22.84
N GLU A 57 -7.43 -20.26 -24.12
CA GLU A 57 -6.98 -19.40 -25.23
C GLU A 57 -7.70 -18.04 -25.27
N ASN A 58 -8.98 -18.02 -24.87
CA ASN A 58 -9.80 -16.81 -24.79
C ASN A 58 -9.53 -16.01 -23.49
N ASN A 59 -9.22 -14.71 -23.64
CA ASN A 59 -8.90 -13.78 -22.54
C ASN A 59 -10.04 -13.63 -21.51
N ASP A 60 -11.29 -13.46 -21.95
CA ASP A 60 -12.41 -13.23 -21.04
C ASP A 60 -12.68 -14.45 -20.15
N ILE A 61 -12.47 -15.65 -20.70
CA ILE A 61 -12.55 -16.89 -19.93
C ILE A 61 -11.42 -16.98 -18.90
N ARG A 62 -10.19 -16.58 -19.25
CA ARG A 62 -9.09 -16.51 -18.28
C ARG A 62 -9.37 -15.51 -17.16
N LYS A 63 -9.89 -14.31 -17.48
CA LYS A 63 -10.31 -13.31 -16.48
C LYS A 63 -11.35 -13.88 -15.52
N LEU A 64 -12.36 -14.61 -16.03
CA LEU A 64 -13.33 -15.31 -15.18
C LEU A 64 -12.69 -16.42 -14.34
N ALA A 65 -11.77 -17.19 -14.92
CA ALA A 65 -11.02 -18.22 -14.19
C ALA A 65 -10.18 -17.63 -13.05
N GLU A 66 -9.52 -16.49 -13.25
CA GLU A 66 -8.80 -15.76 -12.18
C GLU A 66 -9.73 -15.37 -11.03
N GLN A 67 -10.94 -14.89 -11.33
CA GLN A 67 -11.94 -14.57 -10.31
C GLN A 67 -12.41 -15.82 -9.55
N CYS A 68 -12.69 -16.89 -10.29
CA CYS A 68 -13.04 -18.20 -9.78
C CYS A 68 -11.96 -18.75 -8.83
N VAL A 69 -10.69 -18.77 -9.25
CA VAL A 69 -9.58 -19.29 -8.43
C VAL A 69 -9.28 -18.38 -7.24
N SER A 70 -9.45 -17.07 -7.39
CA SER A 70 -9.39 -16.12 -6.27
C SER A 70 -10.45 -16.42 -5.20
N ALA A 71 -11.69 -16.69 -5.62
CA ALA A 71 -12.77 -17.11 -4.73
C ALA A 71 -12.52 -18.50 -4.13
N LEU A 72 -12.05 -19.46 -4.94
CA LEU A 72 -11.69 -20.81 -4.51
C LEU A 72 -10.64 -20.77 -3.41
N CYS A 73 -9.57 -20.00 -3.60
CA CYS A 73 -8.54 -19.81 -2.58
C CYS A 73 -9.17 -19.32 -1.27
N ARG A 74 -10.11 -18.36 -1.32
CA ARG A 74 -10.80 -17.83 -0.13
C ARG A 74 -11.71 -18.87 0.54
N ILE A 75 -12.37 -19.73 -0.23
CA ILE A 75 -13.22 -20.82 0.29
C ILE A 75 -12.35 -21.89 0.98
N GLN A 76 -11.27 -22.29 0.32
CA GLN A 76 -10.29 -23.27 0.82
C GLN A 76 -9.31 -22.69 1.87
N LYS A 77 -9.60 -21.50 2.40
CA LYS A 77 -8.72 -20.81 3.35
C LYS A 77 -8.61 -21.63 4.64
N PRO A 78 -7.39 -22.02 5.07
CA PRO A 78 -7.22 -22.76 6.33
C PRO A 78 -7.77 -21.98 7.53
N PRO A 79 -8.23 -22.65 8.59
CA PRO A 79 -8.68 -21.98 9.81
C PRO A 79 -7.54 -21.18 10.46
N ARG A 80 -7.90 -20.27 11.36
CA ARG A 80 -6.92 -19.57 12.21
C ARG A 80 -7.43 -19.51 13.63
N ILE A 81 -6.50 -19.54 14.57
CA ILE A 81 -6.78 -19.39 16.00
C ILE A 81 -6.75 -17.88 16.32
N TYR A 82 -7.70 -17.45 17.15
CA TYR A 82 -7.73 -16.10 17.70
C TYR A 82 -7.38 -16.14 19.18
N LEU A 83 -6.69 -15.09 19.60
CA LEU A 83 -6.40 -14.78 20.98
C LEU A 83 -7.20 -13.54 21.37
N GLU A 84 -7.49 -13.42 22.65
CA GLU A 84 -8.23 -12.30 23.22
C GLU A 84 -7.40 -11.62 24.29
N LYS A 85 -7.49 -10.29 24.33
CA LYS A 85 -6.86 -9.46 25.36
C LYS A 85 -7.89 -8.45 25.84
N SER A 86 -8.07 -8.32 27.16
CA SER A 86 -8.92 -7.26 27.71
C SER A 86 -8.24 -5.91 27.54
N SER A 87 -8.99 -4.87 27.18
CA SER A 87 -8.45 -3.50 27.18
C SER A 87 -8.01 -3.05 28.57
N HIS A 88 -8.62 -3.59 29.62
CA HIS A 88 -8.29 -3.28 31.02
C HIS A 88 -6.91 -3.80 31.45
N ASP A 89 -6.38 -4.79 30.73
CA ASP A 89 -5.05 -5.35 30.97
C ASP A 89 -3.95 -4.54 30.25
N LEU A 90 -4.31 -3.50 29.49
CA LEU A 90 -3.35 -2.62 28.86
C LEU A 90 -2.70 -1.72 29.92
N LEU A 91 -1.37 -1.61 29.86
CA LEU A 91 -0.63 -0.68 30.69
C LEU A 91 -1.11 0.75 30.41
N TYR A 92 -1.30 1.53 31.47
CA TYR A 92 -1.78 2.92 31.41
C TYR A 92 -3.19 3.11 30.84
N TYR A 93 -3.99 2.04 30.75
CA TYR A 93 -5.38 2.12 30.30
C TYR A 93 -6.21 3.04 31.20
N THR A 94 -7.05 3.85 30.57
CA THR A 94 -8.03 4.70 31.25
C THR A 94 -9.41 4.53 30.63
N ASN A 95 -10.46 4.54 31.46
CA ASN A 95 -11.86 4.48 31.00
C ASN A 95 -12.34 5.76 30.30
N LYS A 96 -11.53 6.83 30.28
CA LYS A 96 -11.87 8.09 29.64
C LYS A 96 -11.51 8.03 28.16
N THR A 97 -12.48 8.29 27.29
CA THR A 97 -12.24 8.46 25.85
C THR A 97 -11.36 9.69 25.62
N CYS A 98 -10.23 9.49 24.94
CA CYS A 98 -9.26 10.53 24.66
C CYS A 98 -8.52 10.16 23.37
N PRO A 99 -8.87 10.74 22.21
CA PRO A 99 -8.23 10.37 20.96
C PRO A 99 -6.76 10.82 20.88
N GLY A 100 -5.97 10.16 20.03
CA GLY A 100 -4.56 10.53 19.77
C GLY A 100 -3.54 9.53 20.31
N ASP A 101 -2.29 9.98 20.42
CA ASP A 101 -1.14 9.14 20.76
C ASP A 101 -0.96 9.04 22.28
N ARG A 102 -1.51 7.97 22.86
CA ARG A 102 -1.59 7.73 24.30
C ARG A 102 -0.57 6.70 24.76
N ASN A 103 -0.20 6.76 26.04
CA ASN A 103 0.71 5.78 26.62
C ASN A 103 0.20 4.32 26.52
N ASP A 104 -1.12 4.12 26.55
CA ASP A 104 -1.75 2.80 26.43
C ASP A 104 -1.81 2.27 24.99
N ASN A 105 -1.50 3.08 23.98
CA ASN A 105 -1.50 2.70 22.57
C ASN A 105 -0.12 2.78 21.88
N LEU A 106 0.95 3.07 22.62
CA LEU A 106 2.29 3.09 22.01
C LEU A 106 2.77 1.72 21.58
N TRP A 107 2.37 0.67 22.27
CA TRP A 107 2.82 -0.70 21.99
C TRP A 107 2.39 -1.20 20.60
N VAL A 108 1.42 -0.56 19.96
CA VAL A 108 0.92 -0.85 18.60
C VAL A 108 1.52 0.05 17.53
N THR A 109 2.32 1.06 17.91
CA THR A 109 3.03 1.90 16.95
C THR A 109 4.40 1.30 16.61
N TYR A 110 4.95 1.70 15.47
CA TYR A 110 6.31 1.41 15.04
C TYR A 110 7.24 2.51 15.57
N ASN A 111 7.48 2.48 16.89
CA ASN A 111 8.39 3.39 17.57
C ASN A 111 9.44 2.57 18.33
N ASP A 112 10.71 2.68 17.93
CA ASP A 112 11.82 1.86 18.44
C ASP A 112 11.52 0.36 18.49
N TYR A 113 10.66 -0.10 17.58
CA TYR A 113 10.10 -1.44 17.60
C TYR A 113 11.20 -2.49 17.45
N GLN A 114 11.29 -3.38 18.42
CA GLN A 114 12.16 -4.55 18.37
C GLN A 114 11.33 -5.77 17.96
N PRO A 115 11.60 -6.37 16.78
CA PRO A 115 10.86 -7.53 16.34
C PRO A 115 11.12 -8.74 17.26
N PRO A 116 10.13 -9.61 17.47
CA PRO A 116 10.30 -10.89 18.15
C PRO A 116 11.48 -11.68 17.60
N LYS A 117 12.32 -12.23 18.48
CA LYS A 117 13.52 -12.99 18.10
C LYS A 117 13.27 -14.48 18.06
N THR A 118 12.28 -14.96 18.82
CA THR A 118 11.91 -16.37 18.87
C THR A 118 10.58 -16.64 18.18
N GLN A 119 10.39 -17.88 17.71
CA GLN A 119 9.15 -18.32 17.11
C GLN A 119 7.96 -18.19 18.08
N ILE A 120 8.18 -18.47 19.37
CA ILE A 120 7.14 -18.41 20.42
C ILE A 120 6.70 -16.96 20.63
N GLU A 121 7.65 -16.03 20.78
CA GLU A 121 7.34 -14.61 20.89
C GLU A 121 6.58 -14.11 19.66
N TRP A 122 7.04 -14.48 18.45
CA TRP A 122 6.39 -14.10 17.21
C TRP A 122 4.94 -14.58 17.20
N GLU A 123 4.69 -15.85 17.50
CA GLU A 123 3.35 -16.46 17.49
C GLU A 123 2.37 -15.78 18.44
N GLN A 124 2.85 -15.37 19.62
CA GLN A 124 2.04 -14.77 20.69
C GLN A 124 1.90 -13.25 20.57
N THR A 125 2.76 -12.59 19.78
CA THR A 125 2.74 -11.12 19.63
C THR A 125 1.39 -10.63 19.12
N CYS A 126 0.81 -9.68 19.83
CA CYS A 126 -0.45 -9.06 19.44
C CYS A 126 -0.22 -8.02 18.34
N PHE A 127 -0.56 -8.38 17.10
CA PHE A 127 -0.59 -7.45 15.96
C PHE A 127 -2.03 -7.07 15.59
N LEU A 128 -2.29 -5.77 15.49
CA LEU A 128 -3.60 -5.20 15.19
C LEU A 128 -3.58 -4.60 13.80
N ASP A 129 -4.03 -5.41 12.83
CA ASP A 129 -3.92 -5.06 11.41
C ASP A 129 -4.79 -3.88 10.96
N LYS A 130 -5.83 -3.55 11.72
CA LYS A 130 -6.71 -2.43 11.41
C LYS A 130 -6.21 -1.19 12.14
N CYS A 131 -5.98 -0.12 11.38
CA CYS A 131 -5.45 1.15 11.87
C CYS A 131 -6.37 1.81 12.91
N TYR A 132 -7.70 1.61 12.85
CA TYR A 132 -8.64 2.23 13.79
C TYR A 132 -8.50 1.77 15.25
N TYR A 133 -7.85 0.64 15.54
CA TYR A 133 -7.80 0.11 16.90
C TYR A 133 -6.98 1.00 17.85
N GLY A 134 -7.65 1.56 18.85
CA GLY A 134 -6.97 2.28 19.92
C GLY A 134 -6.54 3.69 19.54
N TYR A 135 -6.94 4.25 18.40
CA TYR A 135 -6.69 5.68 18.14
C TYR A 135 -7.66 6.55 18.94
N TYR A 136 -8.95 6.28 18.83
CA TYR A 136 -10.00 7.02 19.56
C TYR A 136 -10.27 6.39 20.94
N GLU A 137 -10.54 5.10 20.96
CA GLU A 137 -10.74 4.29 22.15
C GLU A 137 -10.46 2.80 21.85
N TRP A 138 -10.39 2.00 22.91
CA TRP A 138 -10.24 0.54 22.80
C TRP A 138 -11.59 -0.17 22.90
N PRO A 139 -11.82 -1.23 22.11
CA PRO A 139 -12.91 -2.16 22.40
C PRO A 139 -12.63 -2.87 23.73
N LYS A 140 -13.68 -3.24 24.46
CA LYS A 140 -13.57 -3.98 25.74
C LYS A 140 -12.70 -5.24 25.61
N ILE A 141 -12.85 -5.96 24.49
CA ILE A 141 -12.09 -7.16 24.16
C ILE A 141 -11.41 -6.94 22.81
N ILE A 142 -10.09 -7.04 22.80
CA ILE A 142 -9.26 -6.97 21.60
C ILE A 142 -9.05 -8.40 21.11
N LYS A 143 -9.66 -8.73 19.96
CA LYS A 143 -9.48 -10.02 19.30
C LYS A 143 -8.42 -9.91 18.22
N TYR A 144 -7.38 -10.75 18.29
CA TYR A 144 -6.31 -10.76 17.30
C TYR A 144 -5.92 -12.19 16.91
N PRO A 145 -5.47 -12.42 15.67
CA PRO A 145 -5.08 -13.74 15.23
C PRO A 145 -3.69 -14.12 15.74
N MET A 146 -3.49 -15.38 16.12
CA MET A 146 -2.15 -15.92 16.37
C MET A 146 -1.30 -15.82 15.09
N ASN A 147 0.01 -15.57 15.23
CA ASN A 147 0.91 -15.40 14.07
C ASN A 147 1.40 -16.72 13.48
N LYS A 148 0.53 -17.71 13.51
CA LYS A 148 0.67 -19.00 12.90
C LYS A 148 -0.67 -19.41 12.34
N ARG A 149 -0.65 -19.83 11.09
CA ARG A 149 -1.78 -20.44 10.41
C ARG A 149 -1.38 -21.84 10.02
N GLU A 150 -2.18 -22.80 10.45
CA GLU A 150 -2.07 -24.17 9.96
C GLU A 150 -2.34 -24.20 8.45
N ARG A 151 -1.59 -25.01 7.73
CA ARG A 151 -1.73 -25.21 6.28
C ARG A 151 -1.92 -26.68 6.00
N TYR A 152 -2.50 -26.98 4.84
CA TYR A 152 -2.56 -28.33 4.34
C TYR A 152 -1.14 -28.79 3.99
N THR A 153 -0.69 -29.89 4.57
CA THR A 153 0.51 -30.60 4.13
C THR A 153 0.15 -31.54 2.99
N LYS A 154 1.13 -32.08 2.27
CA LYS A 154 0.88 -33.09 1.23
C LYS A 154 0.07 -34.29 1.73
N GLU A 155 0.25 -34.63 3.01
CA GLU A 155 -0.44 -35.75 3.67
C GLU A 155 -1.85 -35.40 4.10
N THR A 156 -2.09 -34.17 4.55
CA THR A 156 -3.39 -33.73 5.09
C THR A 156 -4.26 -32.99 4.07
N MET A 157 -3.82 -32.87 2.81
CA MET A 157 -4.50 -32.06 1.80
C MET A 157 -5.72 -32.78 1.23
N PRO A 158 -6.94 -32.21 1.37
CA PRO A 158 -8.12 -32.78 0.73
C PRO A 158 -8.02 -32.72 -0.80
N GLU A 159 -8.67 -33.67 -1.48
CA GLU A 159 -8.64 -33.77 -2.95
C GLU A 159 -9.04 -32.45 -3.65
N HIS A 160 -10.06 -31.77 -3.15
CA HIS A 160 -10.54 -30.51 -3.72
C HIS A 160 -9.50 -29.37 -3.63
N VAL A 161 -8.60 -29.41 -2.64
CA VAL A 161 -7.46 -28.48 -2.50
C VAL A 161 -6.28 -28.95 -3.36
N ALA A 162 -6.06 -30.27 -3.42
CA ALA A 162 -4.96 -30.88 -4.16
C ALA A 162 -5.00 -30.57 -5.66
N ILE A 163 -6.19 -30.43 -6.27
CA ILE A 163 -6.33 -30.04 -7.68
C ILE A 163 -5.60 -28.72 -7.96
N LEU A 164 -5.87 -27.69 -7.14
CA LEU A 164 -5.24 -26.38 -7.29
C LEU A 164 -3.73 -26.46 -6.98
N TYR A 165 -3.36 -27.13 -5.90
CA TYR A 165 -1.96 -27.31 -5.51
C TYR A 165 -1.13 -27.96 -6.63
N ASN A 166 -1.58 -29.12 -7.11
CA ASN A 166 -0.87 -29.91 -8.12
C ASN A 166 -0.70 -29.12 -9.43
N GLN A 167 -1.71 -28.34 -9.83
CA GLN A 167 -1.60 -27.51 -11.02
C GLN A 167 -0.55 -26.40 -10.85
N PHE A 168 -0.52 -25.74 -9.70
CA PHE A 168 0.49 -24.71 -9.42
C PHE A 168 1.87 -25.27 -9.06
N MET A 169 2.02 -26.58 -8.87
CA MET A 169 3.33 -27.23 -8.83
C MET A 169 3.90 -27.51 -10.24
N ASN A 170 3.06 -27.44 -11.28
CA ASN A 170 3.49 -27.65 -12.65
C ASN A 170 4.14 -26.38 -13.23
N LYS A 171 5.47 -26.42 -13.42
CA LYS A 171 6.26 -25.33 -14.01
C LYS A 171 5.71 -24.85 -15.35
N ASN A 172 5.33 -25.77 -16.24
CA ASN A 172 4.83 -25.42 -17.58
C ASN A 172 3.49 -24.66 -17.51
N PHE A 173 2.64 -25.03 -16.56
CA PHE A 173 1.38 -24.34 -16.32
C PHE A 173 1.62 -22.91 -15.84
N ILE A 174 2.50 -22.72 -14.83
CA ILE A 174 2.85 -21.38 -14.32
C ILE A 174 3.42 -20.51 -15.45
N THR A 175 4.37 -21.05 -16.22
CA THR A 175 5.00 -20.31 -17.32
C THR A 175 3.95 -19.86 -18.34
N LYS A 176 3.06 -20.77 -18.77
CA LYS A 176 1.98 -20.45 -19.72
C LYS A 176 0.99 -19.42 -19.16
N LEU A 177 0.61 -19.56 -17.89
CA LEU A 177 -0.26 -18.61 -17.19
C LEU A 177 0.35 -17.20 -17.18
N ILE A 178 1.61 -17.08 -16.76
CA ILE A 178 2.32 -15.81 -16.69
C ILE A 178 2.47 -15.19 -18.07
N GLN A 179 2.82 -15.98 -19.09
CA GLN A 179 2.93 -15.50 -20.47
C GLN A 179 1.62 -14.88 -20.96
N TYR A 180 0.46 -15.50 -20.70
CA TYR A 180 -0.81 -14.89 -21.04
C TYR A 180 -1.09 -13.60 -20.26
N MET A 181 -0.81 -13.58 -18.94
CA MET A 181 -1.02 -12.38 -18.13
C MET A 181 -0.19 -11.17 -18.62
N VAL A 182 1.03 -11.41 -19.11
CA VAL A 182 1.92 -10.38 -19.66
C VAL A 182 1.35 -9.78 -20.93
N LEU A 183 0.81 -10.62 -21.82
CA LEU A 183 0.25 -10.22 -23.11
C LEU A 183 -1.13 -9.54 -23.00
N GLU A 184 -1.83 -9.73 -21.88
CA GLU A 184 -3.14 -9.13 -21.66
C GLU A 184 -3.04 -7.64 -21.31
N ASN A 185 -3.59 -6.80 -22.19
CA ASN A 185 -3.78 -5.38 -21.91
C ASN A 185 -4.90 -5.19 -20.88
N GLU A 186 -4.66 -4.32 -19.90
CA GLU A 186 -5.68 -3.88 -18.94
C GLU A 186 -6.41 -2.65 -19.49
N GLU A 187 -7.66 -2.44 -19.07
CA GLU A 187 -8.49 -1.33 -19.56
C GLU A 187 -7.93 0.05 -19.18
N SER A 188 -7.04 0.11 -18.19
CA SER A 188 -6.23 1.30 -17.92
C SER A 188 -4.77 0.94 -17.61
N GLU A 189 -3.85 1.76 -18.11
CA GLU A 189 -2.39 1.66 -17.86
C GLU A 189 -2.03 1.79 -16.37
N THR A 190 -2.99 2.20 -15.52
CA THR A 190 -2.78 2.46 -14.09
C THR A 190 -3.50 1.47 -13.17
N SER A 191 -4.32 0.54 -13.70
CA SER A 191 -5.02 -0.42 -12.85
C SER A 191 -4.09 -1.49 -12.32
N PHE A 192 -4.06 -1.65 -11.00
CA PHE A 192 -3.48 -2.83 -10.38
C PHE A 192 -4.56 -3.91 -10.31
N ASN A 193 -4.40 -4.99 -11.08
CA ASN A 193 -5.43 -6.04 -11.16
C ASN A 193 -5.68 -6.73 -9.80
N THR A 194 -6.78 -6.33 -9.17
CA THR A 194 -7.13 -6.79 -7.83
C THR A 194 -7.54 -8.28 -7.77
N HIS A 195 -8.02 -8.85 -8.88
CA HIS A 195 -8.40 -10.26 -8.94
C HIS A 195 -7.17 -11.17 -8.93
N ARG A 196 -6.19 -10.88 -9.80
CA ARG A 196 -4.88 -11.55 -9.82
C ARG A 196 -4.17 -11.42 -8.48
N PHE A 197 -4.11 -10.21 -7.91
CA PHE A 197 -3.55 -10.00 -6.58
C PHE A 197 -4.21 -10.87 -5.50
N ARG A 198 -5.55 -10.92 -5.47
CA ARG A 198 -6.28 -11.75 -4.50
C ARG A 198 -6.04 -13.25 -4.73
N MET A 199 -5.88 -13.68 -5.98
CA MET A 199 -5.52 -15.06 -6.34
C MET A 199 -4.13 -15.41 -5.79
N PHE A 200 -3.08 -14.66 -6.17
CA PHE A 200 -1.72 -14.92 -5.69
C PHE A 200 -1.62 -14.83 -4.16
N LYS A 201 -2.24 -13.82 -3.55
CA LYS A 201 -2.37 -13.74 -2.08
C LYS A 201 -3.00 -14.99 -1.48
N GLY A 202 -4.02 -15.54 -2.15
CA GLY A 202 -4.69 -16.77 -1.75
C GLY A 202 -3.79 -18.00 -1.83
N LEU A 203 -3.07 -18.15 -2.95
CA LEU A 203 -2.13 -19.24 -3.21
C LEU A 203 -1.03 -19.30 -2.16
N PHE A 204 -0.26 -18.21 -1.98
CA PHE A 204 0.83 -18.17 -1.00
C PHE A 204 0.32 -18.29 0.44
N ARG A 205 -0.88 -17.78 0.75
CA ARG A 205 -1.49 -17.99 2.06
C ARG A 205 -1.80 -19.48 2.33
N ASN A 206 -2.33 -20.18 1.34
CA ASN A 206 -2.80 -21.56 1.49
C ASN A 206 -1.65 -22.56 1.44
N PHE A 207 -0.70 -22.37 0.52
CA PHE A 207 0.35 -23.35 0.20
C PHE A 207 1.75 -22.98 0.73
N GLY A 208 1.95 -21.75 1.22
CA GLY A 208 3.20 -21.41 1.91
C GLY A 208 4.42 -21.36 0.99
N LEU A 209 5.52 -21.97 1.45
CA LEU A 209 6.83 -21.93 0.80
C LEU A 209 6.94 -22.79 -0.46
N ASP A 210 6.12 -23.84 -0.60
CA ASP A 210 6.18 -24.82 -1.70
C ASP A 210 6.19 -24.17 -3.10
N LEU A 211 5.52 -23.03 -3.25
CA LEU A 211 5.39 -22.31 -4.51
C LEU A 211 6.47 -21.24 -4.71
N ILE A 212 7.22 -20.86 -3.68
CA ILE A 212 8.08 -19.67 -3.71
C ILE A 212 9.18 -19.80 -4.76
N ASP A 213 9.89 -20.92 -4.81
CA ASP A 213 10.99 -21.11 -5.77
C ASP A 213 10.53 -21.07 -7.22
N HIS A 214 9.39 -21.72 -7.50
CA HIS A 214 8.77 -21.72 -8.82
C HIS A 214 8.43 -20.31 -9.30
N PHE A 215 7.87 -19.48 -8.42
CA PHE A 215 7.55 -18.09 -8.76
C PHE A 215 8.78 -17.18 -8.79
N MET A 216 9.77 -17.37 -7.91
CA MET A 216 11.01 -16.60 -7.94
C MET A 216 11.80 -16.79 -9.24
N GLU A 217 11.85 -18.03 -9.77
CA GLU A 217 12.44 -18.32 -11.08
C GLU A 217 11.77 -17.48 -12.18
N GLN A 218 10.44 -17.47 -12.22
CA GLN A 218 9.68 -16.69 -13.20
C GLN A 218 9.81 -15.17 -12.99
N LEU A 219 9.79 -14.70 -11.75
CA LEU A 219 9.95 -13.28 -11.42
C LEU A 219 11.29 -12.74 -11.92
N ASN A 220 12.37 -13.51 -11.75
CA ASN A 220 13.68 -13.14 -12.27
C ASN A 220 13.66 -13.02 -13.81
N ILE A 221 13.00 -13.95 -14.51
CA ILE A 221 12.84 -13.87 -15.97
C ILE A 221 12.07 -12.60 -16.36
N LEU A 222 10.99 -12.28 -15.66
CA LEU A 222 10.14 -11.12 -15.96
C LEU A 222 10.88 -9.79 -15.83
N ILE A 223 11.63 -9.56 -14.74
CA ILE A 223 12.32 -8.27 -14.54
C ILE A 223 13.53 -8.08 -15.46
N HIS A 224 14.01 -9.17 -16.10
CA HIS A 224 15.12 -9.14 -17.06
C HIS A 224 14.66 -9.08 -18.52
N GLU A 225 13.36 -9.18 -18.78
CA GLU A 225 12.80 -8.99 -20.12
C GLU A 225 12.99 -7.54 -20.56
N LYS A 226 13.56 -7.30 -21.75
CA LYS A 226 13.90 -5.95 -22.25
C LYS A 226 13.19 -5.61 -23.56
N THR A 227 12.41 -6.53 -24.12
CA THR A 227 11.64 -6.28 -25.35
C THR A 227 10.55 -5.24 -25.08
N LYS A 228 10.52 -4.17 -25.88
CA LYS A 228 9.61 -3.02 -25.69
C LYS A 228 8.15 -3.45 -25.54
N GLU A 229 7.72 -4.46 -26.29
CA GLU A 229 6.34 -4.96 -26.30
C GLU A 229 5.93 -5.67 -25.00
N LYS A 230 6.88 -6.29 -24.29
CA LYS A 230 6.59 -7.09 -23.09
C LYS A 230 7.08 -6.45 -21.80
N TYR A 231 8.06 -5.55 -21.87
CA TYR A 231 8.73 -4.94 -20.72
C TYR A 231 7.75 -4.46 -19.65
N GLU A 232 6.77 -3.64 -20.05
CA GLU A 232 5.78 -3.08 -19.14
C GLU A 232 4.86 -4.17 -18.54
N GLY A 233 4.37 -5.09 -19.39
CA GLY A 233 3.53 -6.21 -18.97
C GLY A 233 4.22 -7.15 -17.99
N CYS A 234 5.53 -7.39 -18.18
CA CYS A 234 6.35 -8.20 -17.28
C CYS A 234 6.44 -7.57 -15.89
N HIS A 235 6.76 -6.28 -15.79
CA HIS A 235 6.80 -5.59 -14.49
C HIS A 235 5.42 -5.49 -13.84
N ARG A 236 4.36 -5.26 -14.62
CA ARG A 236 2.97 -5.26 -14.12
C ARG A 236 2.63 -6.59 -13.44
N VAL A 237 2.88 -7.71 -14.12
CA VAL A 237 2.60 -9.06 -13.58
C VAL A 237 3.51 -9.38 -12.39
N ALA A 238 4.80 -9.08 -12.48
CA ALA A 238 5.76 -9.30 -11.40
C ALA A 238 5.35 -8.57 -10.11
N ALA A 239 4.98 -7.28 -10.24
CA ALA A 239 4.49 -6.46 -9.13
C ALA A 239 3.27 -7.08 -8.43
N VAL A 240 2.32 -7.62 -9.19
CA VAL A 240 1.12 -8.27 -8.65
C VAL A 240 1.44 -9.57 -7.91
N ILE A 241 2.33 -10.40 -8.47
CA ILE A 241 2.78 -11.65 -7.84
C ILE A 241 3.50 -11.35 -6.52
N VAL A 242 4.45 -10.41 -6.52
CA VAL A 242 5.23 -10.04 -5.32
C VAL A 242 4.34 -9.46 -4.22
N ALA A 243 3.40 -8.58 -4.57
CA ALA A 243 2.40 -8.11 -3.61
C ALA A 243 1.56 -9.28 -3.04
N GLY A 244 1.19 -10.24 -3.89
CA GLY A 244 0.53 -11.47 -3.49
C GLY A 244 1.36 -12.32 -2.53
N MET A 245 2.66 -12.50 -2.77
CA MET A 245 3.60 -13.22 -1.91
C MET A 245 3.68 -12.57 -0.53
N ILE A 246 3.95 -11.27 -0.49
CA ILE A 246 4.08 -10.50 0.75
C ILE A 246 2.76 -10.50 1.54
N ARG A 247 1.62 -10.33 0.87
CA ARG A 247 0.30 -10.35 1.57
C ARG A 247 -0.14 -11.74 1.98
N GLY A 248 0.24 -12.76 1.21
CA GLY A 248 0.01 -14.17 1.53
C GLY A 248 0.79 -14.59 2.78
N SER A 249 1.90 -13.92 3.07
CA SER A 249 2.80 -14.24 4.19
C SER A 249 2.36 -13.72 5.57
N LYS A 250 1.24 -12.96 5.63
CA LYS A 250 0.73 -12.31 6.85
C LYS A 250 0.71 -13.18 8.14
N HIS A 251 0.36 -14.46 8.02
CA HIS A 251 0.24 -15.40 9.15
C HIS A 251 1.23 -16.57 9.02
N TRP A 252 2.41 -16.30 8.47
CA TRP A 252 3.52 -17.24 8.39
C TRP A 252 4.31 -17.26 9.71
N THR A 253 4.99 -18.38 9.94
CA THR A 253 5.95 -18.50 11.05
C THR A 253 7.15 -17.60 10.79
N LEU A 254 7.94 -17.31 11.82
CA LEU A 254 9.12 -16.46 11.70
C LEU A 254 10.13 -17.07 10.72
N GLN A 255 10.36 -18.38 10.81
CA GLN A 255 11.22 -19.12 9.88
C GLN A 255 10.78 -18.96 8.42
N MET A 256 9.49 -19.16 8.12
CA MET A 256 8.98 -19.01 6.76
C MET A 256 9.12 -17.57 6.25
N LEU A 257 8.98 -16.59 7.15
CA LEU A 257 9.21 -15.18 6.81
C LEU A 257 10.69 -14.92 6.51
N ASP A 258 11.61 -15.46 7.29
CA ASP A 258 13.05 -15.33 7.03
C ASP A 258 13.40 -15.86 5.63
N GLU A 259 12.93 -17.06 5.28
CA GLU A 259 13.14 -17.65 3.95
C GLU A 259 12.54 -16.81 2.82
N LEU A 260 11.34 -16.25 3.03
CA LEU A 260 10.71 -15.34 2.05
C LEU A 260 11.53 -14.07 1.86
N TRP A 261 11.87 -13.38 2.95
CA TRP A 261 12.50 -12.06 2.89
C TRP A 261 13.96 -12.14 2.43
N GLN A 262 14.67 -13.25 2.67
CA GLN A 262 15.98 -13.52 2.07
C GLN A 262 15.95 -13.52 0.55
N LYS A 263 14.82 -13.90 -0.08
CA LYS A 263 14.63 -13.90 -1.53
C LYS A 263 14.04 -12.59 -2.05
N ILE A 264 13.08 -12.03 -1.33
CA ILE A 264 12.36 -10.80 -1.74
C ILE A 264 13.24 -9.55 -1.62
N ILE A 265 14.06 -9.41 -0.58
CA ILE A 265 14.88 -8.20 -0.40
C ILE A 265 15.88 -8.00 -1.55
N PRO A 266 16.71 -9.00 -1.96
CA PRO A 266 17.60 -8.85 -3.11
C PRO A 266 16.84 -8.55 -4.40
N PHE A 267 15.72 -9.23 -4.63
CA PHE A 267 14.88 -8.99 -5.79
C PHE A 267 14.33 -7.55 -5.83
N LEU A 268 13.83 -7.02 -4.70
CA LEU A 268 13.36 -5.65 -4.62
C LEU A 268 14.48 -4.62 -4.78
N ASN A 269 15.70 -4.91 -4.30
CA ASN A 269 16.88 -4.07 -4.53
C ASN A 269 17.16 -3.93 -6.03
N GLU A 270 17.17 -5.05 -6.75
CA GLU A 270 17.40 -5.08 -8.20
C GLU A 270 16.32 -4.32 -8.96
N VAL A 271 15.05 -4.55 -8.62
CA VAL A 271 13.91 -3.81 -9.17
C VAL A 271 14.08 -2.30 -8.94
N CYS A 272 14.34 -1.88 -7.71
CA CYS A 272 14.44 -0.46 -7.36
C CYS A 272 15.67 0.23 -7.99
N ALA A 273 16.73 -0.53 -8.28
CA ALA A 273 17.91 -0.04 -8.99
C ALA A 273 17.64 0.21 -10.49
N ASN A 274 16.64 -0.47 -11.07
CA ASN A 274 16.34 -0.45 -12.50
C ASN A 274 14.94 0.09 -12.84
N LEU A 275 14.32 0.85 -11.93
CA LEU A 275 13.02 1.47 -12.19
C LEU A 275 13.09 2.43 -13.39
N SER A 276 11.98 2.48 -14.13
CA SER A 276 11.74 3.40 -15.24
C SER A 276 10.40 4.13 -15.07
N PRO A 277 10.14 5.24 -15.79
CA PRO A 277 8.87 5.95 -15.71
C PRO A 277 7.65 5.07 -15.96
N GLU A 278 7.76 4.10 -16.88
CA GLU A 278 6.70 3.17 -17.26
C GLU A 278 6.44 2.10 -16.19
N THR A 279 7.44 1.79 -15.36
CA THR A 279 7.35 0.70 -14.37
C THR A 279 7.06 1.18 -12.95
N LEU A 280 7.32 2.45 -12.65
CA LEU A 280 7.22 3.03 -11.31
C LEU A 280 5.84 2.86 -10.67
N LEU A 281 4.77 3.05 -11.44
CA LEU A 281 3.40 2.98 -10.91
C LEU A 281 3.01 1.56 -10.48
N TYR A 282 3.47 0.54 -11.21
CA TYR A 282 3.22 -0.87 -10.85
C TYR A 282 3.89 -1.24 -9.53
N TRP A 283 5.14 -0.81 -9.31
CA TRP A 283 5.84 -1.06 -8.06
C TRP A 283 5.31 -0.20 -6.90
N GLY A 284 4.90 1.04 -7.17
CA GLY A 284 4.16 1.85 -6.19
C GLY A 284 2.87 1.17 -5.73
N ALA A 285 2.12 0.58 -6.66
CA ALA A 285 0.94 -0.22 -6.35
C ALA A 285 1.31 -1.50 -5.58
N CYS A 286 2.36 -2.21 -6.00
CA CYS A 286 2.86 -3.39 -5.27
C CYS A 286 3.10 -3.07 -3.79
N PHE A 287 3.85 -2.01 -3.49
CA PHE A 287 4.16 -1.60 -2.11
C PHE A 287 2.90 -1.23 -1.33
N LYS A 288 2.00 -0.44 -1.93
CA LYS A 288 0.70 -0.10 -1.32
C LYS A 288 -0.10 -1.35 -0.98
N PHE A 289 -0.36 -2.21 -1.97
CA PHE A 289 -1.11 -3.45 -1.79
C PHE A 289 -0.40 -4.46 -0.90
N ALA A 290 0.94 -4.41 -0.78
CA ALA A 290 1.73 -5.23 0.13
C ALA A 290 1.59 -4.82 1.60
N MET A 291 1.24 -3.56 1.88
CA MET A 291 1.20 -2.99 3.24
C MET A 291 -0.21 -2.64 3.73
N GLU A 292 -1.18 -2.44 2.84
CA GLU A 292 -2.56 -2.06 3.18
C GLU A 292 -3.21 -2.99 4.21
N ASP A 293 -4.01 -2.49 5.16
CA ASP A 293 -4.72 -3.33 6.15
C ASP A 293 -3.79 -4.30 6.92
N LEU A 294 -2.61 -3.82 7.30
CA LEU A 294 -1.63 -4.54 8.12
C LEU A 294 -1.06 -3.67 9.24
N ASP A 295 -0.65 -4.34 10.30
CA ASP A 295 0.12 -3.74 11.38
C ASP A 295 1.55 -3.46 10.87
N PRO A 296 2.09 -2.23 11.01
CA PRO A 296 3.43 -1.89 10.50
C PRO A 296 4.52 -2.78 11.11
N ARG A 297 4.34 -3.24 12.36
CA ARG A 297 5.31 -4.08 13.05
C ARG A 297 5.47 -5.46 12.41
N ARG A 298 4.47 -5.95 11.67
CA ARG A 298 4.61 -7.16 10.84
C ARG A 298 5.47 -6.92 9.61
N MET A 299 5.43 -5.71 9.09
CA MET A 299 6.05 -5.28 7.84
C MET A 299 7.41 -4.61 8.06
N TYR A 300 7.99 -4.75 9.26
CA TYR A 300 9.25 -4.09 9.63
C TYR A 300 10.35 -4.30 8.59
N ARG A 301 10.52 -5.50 8.03
CA ARG A 301 11.55 -5.76 7.00
C ARG A 301 11.36 -4.92 5.72
N LEU A 302 10.11 -4.68 5.31
CA LEU A 302 9.81 -3.81 4.15
C LEU A 302 9.93 -2.32 4.51
N ILE A 303 9.53 -1.95 5.72
CA ILE A 303 9.71 -0.59 6.24
C ILE A 303 11.21 -0.23 6.30
N GLU A 304 12.03 -1.14 6.84
CA GLU A 304 13.48 -1.01 6.89
C GLU A 304 14.09 -0.97 5.49
N PHE A 305 13.63 -1.80 4.57
CA PHE A 305 14.02 -1.72 3.15
C PHE A 305 13.74 -0.31 2.58
N ILE A 306 12.52 0.22 2.75
CA ILE A 306 12.17 1.57 2.29
C ILE A 306 13.08 2.62 2.95
N ARG A 307 13.38 2.47 4.24
CA ARG A 307 14.31 3.35 4.96
C ARG A 307 15.71 3.34 4.34
N THR A 308 16.22 2.16 3.95
CA THR A 308 17.53 2.05 3.29
C THR A 308 17.58 2.71 1.91
N LEU A 309 16.44 2.76 1.19
CA LEU A 309 16.38 3.46 -0.10
C LEU A 309 16.62 4.96 0.05
N ILE A 310 16.07 5.58 1.10
CA ILE A 310 16.21 7.01 1.37
C ILE A 310 17.66 7.37 1.72
N ASN A 311 18.30 6.54 2.54
CA ASN A 311 19.66 6.79 3.03
C ASN A 311 20.74 6.57 1.96
N ASN A 312 20.37 6.02 0.79
CA ASN A 312 21.32 5.72 -0.26
C ASN A 312 21.69 6.98 -1.08
N LYS A 313 22.70 7.70 -0.57
CA LYS A 313 23.24 8.95 -1.16
C LYS A 313 24.04 8.76 -2.46
N THR A 314 24.29 7.53 -2.92
CA THR A 314 25.21 7.28 -4.06
C THR A 314 24.54 7.36 -5.44
N THR A 315 23.31 7.87 -5.52
CA THR A 315 22.51 7.76 -6.74
C THR A 315 22.64 9.00 -7.59
N VAL A 316 23.34 8.85 -8.71
CA VAL A 316 23.58 9.94 -9.67
C VAL A 316 22.33 10.21 -10.53
N ASN A 317 21.41 9.23 -10.64
CA ASN A 317 20.22 9.35 -11.47
C ASN A 317 19.05 10.01 -10.71
N THR A 318 18.72 11.24 -11.10
CA THR A 318 17.61 12.03 -10.57
C THR A 318 16.27 11.29 -10.58
N PHE A 319 15.97 10.50 -11.61
CA PHE A 319 14.71 9.75 -11.69
C PHE A 319 14.64 8.62 -10.65
N LEU A 320 15.76 7.92 -10.42
CA LEU A 320 15.78 6.88 -9.40
C LEU A 320 15.64 7.49 -8.00
N GLU A 321 16.19 8.69 -7.79
CA GLU A 321 16.00 9.43 -6.55
C GLU A 321 14.54 9.85 -6.34
N THR A 322 13.87 10.44 -7.33
CA THR A 322 12.44 10.76 -7.24
C THR A 322 11.59 9.52 -7.00
N SER A 323 11.92 8.41 -7.67
CA SER A 323 11.23 7.12 -7.52
C SER A 323 11.28 6.60 -6.08
N ARG A 324 12.41 6.79 -5.38
CA ARG A 324 12.53 6.38 -3.96
C ARG A 324 11.61 7.19 -3.08
N TRP A 325 11.61 8.51 -3.21
CA TRP A 325 10.67 9.36 -2.46
C TRP A 325 9.21 9.03 -2.77
N PHE A 326 8.89 8.69 -4.03
CA PHE A 326 7.57 8.17 -4.39
C PHE A 326 7.21 6.86 -3.65
N LEU A 327 8.17 5.94 -3.47
CA LEU A 327 7.96 4.71 -2.70
C LEU A 327 7.83 4.98 -1.19
N VAL A 328 8.53 5.98 -0.64
CA VAL A 328 8.36 6.43 0.76
C VAL A 328 6.93 6.88 1.03
N LEU A 329 6.30 7.59 0.08
CA LEU A 329 4.90 7.99 0.18
C LEU A 329 3.93 6.80 0.32
N LYS A 330 4.37 5.55 0.11
CA LYS A 330 3.52 4.37 0.37
C LYS A 330 3.44 4.00 1.84
N LEU A 331 4.33 4.52 2.69
CA LEU A 331 4.26 4.36 4.16
C LEU A 331 3.05 5.05 4.79
N THR A 332 2.44 6.00 4.07
CA THR A 332 1.24 6.76 4.47
C THR A 332 0.06 5.85 4.81
N ILE A 333 0.06 4.62 4.26
CA ILE A 333 -0.92 3.57 4.54
C ILE A 333 -0.95 3.12 6.00
N PHE A 334 0.12 3.35 6.76
CA PHE A 334 0.19 3.04 8.20
C PHE A 334 -0.33 4.16 9.10
N GLU A 335 -0.66 5.33 8.52
CA GLU A 335 -1.32 6.44 9.20
C GLU A 335 -0.62 6.84 10.52
N TRP A 336 -1.37 6.91 11.61
CA TRP A 336 -0.89 7.30 12.93
C TRP A 336 0.05 6.27 13.59
N ARG A 337 0.22 5.07 13.01
CA ARG A 337 0.98 3.98 13.65
C ARG A 337 2.49 4.10 13.51
N ILE A 338 3.02 5.06 12.74
CA ILE A 338 4.46 5.19 12.45
C ILE A 338 5.01 6.60 12.76
N PRO A 339 4.71 7.21 13.93
CA PRO A 339 5.07 8.61 14.22
C PRO A 339 6.58 8.85 14.18
N ALA A 340 7.36 8.02 14.88
CA ALA A 340 8.81 8.19 14.96
C ALA A 340 9.52 8.00 13.62
N LEU A 341 9.01 7.10 12.77
CA LEU A 341 9.51 6.95 11.41
C LEU A 341 9.25 8.22 10.59
N TRP A 342 8.07 8.83 10.72
CA TRP A 342 7.79 10.11 10.07
C TRP A 342 8.68 11.25 10.60
N CYS A 343 8.96 11.31 11.90
CA CYS A 343 9.93 12.25 12.45
C CYS A 343 11.31 12.08 11.81
N ALA A 344 11.84 10.86 11.76
CA ALA A 344 13.14 10.59 11.14
C ALA A 344 13.18 10.94 9.64
N ILE A 345 12.12 10.60 8.90
CA ILE A 345 12.00 10.95 7.48
C ILE A 345 11.90 12.47 7.29
N ASN A 346 11.17 13.17 8.16
CA ASN A 346 10.98 14.62 8.08
C ASN A 346 12.30 15.36 8.34
N GLU A 347 13.09 14.94 9.33
CA GLU A 347 14.43 15.50 9.56
C GLU A 347 15.34 15.32 8.34
N TYR A 348 15.38 14.11 7.75
CA TYR A 348 16.16 13.89 6.53
C TYR A 348 15.64 14.71 5.34
N ALA A 349 14.31 14.79 5.18
CA ALA A 349 13.67 15.57 4.12
C ALA A 349 13.99 17.07 4.24
N LYS A 350 14.07 17.62 5.46
CA LYS A 350 14.47 19.01 5.72
C LYS A 350 15.89 19.31 5.25
N GLU A 351 16.83 18.37 5.43
CA GLU A 351 18.21 18.51 4.95
C GLU A 351 18.29 18.56 3.43
N MET A 352 17.36 17.90 2.74
CA MET A 352 17.36 17.75 1.28
C MET A 352 16.47 18.80 0.56
N LEU A 353 15.96 19.81 1.27
CA LEU A 353 15.12 20.85 0.66
C LEU A 353 15.85 21.65 -0.41
N ASP A 354 17.17 21.78 -0.31
CA ASP A 354 18.06 22.49 -1.26
C ASP A 354 18.57 21.64 -2.42
N HIS A 355 18.01 20.44 -2.60
CA HIS A 355 18.43 19.52 -3.65
C HIS A 355 18.41 20.18 -5.05
N PRO A 356 19.43 20.01 -5.91
CA PRO A 356 19.55 20.76 -7.17
C PRO A 356 18.39 20.51 -8.15
N TYR A 357 17.85 19.30 -8.15
CA TYR A 357 16.81 18.90 -9.10
C TYR A 357 15.40 19.18 -8.60
N LYS A 358 14.64 19.98 -9.37
CA LYS A 358 13.25 20.38 -9.06
C LYS A 358 12.32 19.19 -8.78
N ALA A 359 12.37 18.15 -9.61
CA ALA A 359 11.50 16.99 -9.47
C ALA A 359 11.70 16.27 -8.13
N VAL A 360 12.95 16.22 -7.63
CA VAL A 360 13.25 15.63 -6.32
C VAL A 360 12.67 16.50 -5.21
N ARG A 361 12.85 17.83 -5.29
CA ARG A 361 12.25 18.76 -4.32
C ARG A 361 10.73 18.67 -4.25
N GLU A 362 10.05 18.47 -5.38
CA GLU A 362 8.59 18.27 -5.41
C GLU A 362 8.15 17.00 -4.66
N TYR A 363 8.87 15.89 -4.82
CA TYR A 363 8.59 14.68 -4.06
C TYR A 363 8.92 14.80 -2.57
N ILE A 364 10.01 15.48 -2.21
CA ILE A 364 10.35 15.81 -0.82
C ILE A 364 9.25 16.65 -0.19
N ALA A 365 8.76 17.68 -0.90
CA ALA A 365 7.65 18.51 -0.47
C ALA A 365 6.38 17.67 -0.21
N ASN A 366 6.04 16.74 -1.11
CA ASN A 366 4.92 15.83 -0.90
C ASN A 366 5.09 14.96 0.36
N VAL A 367 6.30 14.46 0.62
CA VAL A 367 6.61 13.65 1.80
C VAL A 367 6.45 14.46 3.09
N LEU A 368 6.98 15.69 3.11
CA LEU A 368 6.80 16.61 4.23
C LEU A 368 5.32 16.91 4.48
N SER A 369 4.59 17.25 3.41
CA SER A 369 3.15 17.52 3.43
C SER A 369 2.36 16.39 4.11
N VAL A 370 2.56 15.14 3.68
CA VAL A 370 1.83 14.01 4.26
C VAL A 370 2.32 13.67 5.66
N SER A 371 3.60 13.82 5.97
CA SER A 371 4.08 13.59 7.34
C SER A 371 3.44 14.54 8.35
N LEU A 372 3.18 15.78 7.93
CA LEU A 372 2.57 16.85 8.73
C LEU A 372 1.05 16.75 8.80
N SER A 373 0.39 16.12 7.82
CA SER A 373 -1.07 15.97 7.83
C SER A 373 -1.59 15.10 8.98
N PHE A 374 -0.71 14.39 9.68
CA PHE A 374 -1.06 13.62 10.88
C PHE A 374 -1.04 14.45 12.17
N ASP A 375 -0.54 15.70 12.16
CA ASP A 375 -0.60 16.63 13.30
C ASP A 375 -2.00 17.22 13.47
N ILE A 376 -2.95 16.34 13.84
CA ILE A 376 -4.37 16.68 13.97
C ILE A 376 -4.67 17.04 15.43
N LYS A 377 -5.28 18.20 15.63
CA LYS A 377 -5.78 18.64 16.94
C LYS A 377 -7.25 18.25 17.11
N LEU A 378 -7.52 17.21 17.89
CA LEU A 378 -8.87 16.75 18.19
C LEU A 378 -9.39 17.30 19.53
N PRO A 379 -10.69 17.63 19.64
CA PRO A 379 -11.29 18.01 20.92
C PRO A 379 -11.09 16.92 21.98
N ASN A 380 -10.58 17.29 23.15
CA ASN A 380 -10.25 16.37 24.25
C ASN A 380 -9.21 15.28 23.88
N GLY A 381 -8.45 15.47 22.80
CA GLY A 381 -7.39 14.56 22.37
C GLY A 381 -6.03 14.90 22.98
N GLN A 382 -5.13 13.91 22.97
CA GLN A 382 -3.70 14.15 23.18
C GLN A 382 -3.03 14.57 21.89
N SER A 383 -1.97 15.38 22.00
CA SER A 383 -1.12 15.74 20.87
C SER A 383 -0.53 14.50 20.20
N THR A 384 -0.40 14.55 18.89
CA THR A 384 0.25 13.49 18.11
C THR A 384 1.76 13.52 18.32
N ARG A 385 2.43 12.39 18.09
CA ARG A 385 3.89 12.26 18.13
C ARG A 385 4.51 12.35 16.74
N HIS A 386 3.70 12.66 15.73
CA HIS A 386 4.15 12.96 14.37
C HIS A 386 4.90 14.30 14.35
N PRO A 387 5.54 14.65 13.22
CA PRO A 387 6.18 15.95 13.07
C PRO A 387 5.24 17.10 13.40
N ASP A 388 5.64 17.98 14.32
CA ASP A 388 4.87 19.17 14.70
C ASP A 388 4.92 20.21 13.59
N ALA A 389 3.74 20.63 13.12
CA ALA A 389 3.64 21.56 12.01
C ALA A 389 4.05 22.99 12.37
N ASN A 390 3.85 23.44 13.61
CA ASN A 390 4.25 24.79 14.03
C ASN A 390 5.77 24.87 14.14
N LEU A 391 6.41 23.86 14.76
CA LEU A 391 7.87 23.78 14.80
C LEU A 391 8.48 23.72 13.40
N PHE A 392 7.82 23.03 12.47
CA PHE A 392 8.24 23.02 11.07
C PHE A 392 8.11 24.40 10.42
N ILE A 393 6.98 25.11 10.60
CA ILE A 393 6.78 26.47 10.08
C ILE A 393 7.83 27.42 10.62
N ASP A 394 8.12 27.38 11.92
CA ASP A 394 9.10 28.27 12.55
C ASP A 394 10.51 28.00 11.97
N ALA A 395 10.89 26.74 11.79
CA ALA A 395 12.17 26.37 11.16
C ALA A 395 12.27 26.85 9.69
N ILE A 396 11.17 26.78 8.93
CA ILE A 396 11.13 27.28 7.55
C ILE A 396 11.17 28.80 7.51
N ARG A 397 10.48 29.48 8.42
CA ARG A 397 10.49 30.94 8.56
C ARG A 397 11.92 31.44 8.80
N GLU A 398 12.63 30.84 9.74
CA GLU A 398 14.05 31.18 10.02
C GLU A 398 14.92 31.01 8.78
N ARG A 399 14.77 29.89 8.05
CA ARG A 399 15.49 29.66 6.79
C ARG A 399 15.15 30.67 5.71
N LEU A 400 13.88 31.10 5.60
CA LEU A 400 13.45 32.12 4.64
C LEU A 400 14.06 33.48 4.97
N HIS A 401 14.09 33.89 6.25
CA HIS A 401 14.76 35.13 6.65
C HIS A 401 16.26 35.09 6.29
N GLN A 402 16.96 34.00 6.58
CA GLN A 402 18.35 33.81 6.18
C GLN A 402 18.54 33.80 4.65
N ALA A 403 17.56 33.27 3.91
CA ALA A 403 17.59 33.21 2.46
C ALA A 403 17.24 34.55 1.78
N ILE A 404 16.51 35.44 2.44
CA ILE A 404 16.32 36.82 1.96
C ILE A 404 17.66 37.55 1.98
N GLU A 405 18.50 37.26 2.99
CA GLU A 405 19.88 37.76 3.04
C GLU A 405 20.78 37.07 1.99
N ILE A 406 20.50 35.81 1.64
CA ILE A 406 21.26 34.96 0.71
C ILE A 406 20.33 34.43 -0.39
N TYR A 407 20.09 35.25 -1.42
CA TYR A 407 19.08 35.13 -2.49
C TYR A 407 18.84 33.70 -3.04
N GLU A 408 19.86 32.83 -3.08
CA GLU A 408 19.79 31.48 -3.67
C GLU A 408 18.87 30.50 -2.92
N LYS A 409 18.65 30.66 -1.61
CA LYS A 409 17.90 29.68 -0.79
C LYS A 409 16.39 29.96 -0.70
N LYS A 410 15.91 31.09 -1.23
CA LYS A 410 14.53 31.57 -1.09
C LYS A 410 13.48 30.62 -1.70
N PRO A 411 13.69 30.02 -2.89
CA PRO A 411 12.72 29.10 -3.49
C PRO A 411 12.46 27.84 -2.65
N LEU A 412 13.37 27.48 -1.74
CA LEU A 412 13.35 26.22 -1.00
C LEU A 412 12.41 26.29 0.20
N GLY A 413 12.46 27.39 0.97
CA GLY A 413 11.52 27.61 2.06
C GLY A 413 10.07 27.74 1.56
N VAL A 414 9.90 28.37 0.40
CA VAL A 414 8.59 28.50 -0.28
C VAL A 414 8.03 27.12 -0.64
N LEU A 415 8.85 26.17 -1.10
CA LEU A 415 8.41 24.80 -1.38
C LEU A 415 7.93 24.08 -0.11
N GLY A 416 8.66 24.26 1.00
CA GLY A 416 8.24 23.75 2.30
C GLY A 416 6.88 24.31 2.74
N LEU A 417 6.65 25.62 2.60
CA LEU A 417 5.37 26.25 2.90
C LEU A 417 4.24 25.78 1.97
N CYS A 418 4.52 25.61 0.66
CA CYS A 418 3.56 25.05 -0.28
C CYS A 418 3.12 23.63 0.14
N ALA A 419 4.05 22.80 0.62
CA ALA A 419 3.74 21.48 1.14
C ALA A 419 2.77 21.53 2.34
N ILE A 420 2.98 22.48 3.26
CA ILE A 420 2.13 22.66 4.43
C ILE A 420 0.72 23.08 4.01
N VAL A 421 0.61 24.10 3.14
CA VAL A 421 -0.68 24.62 2.65
C VAL A 421 -1.47 23.53 1.92
N LEU A 422 -0.79 22.63 1.19
CA LEU A 422 -1.43 21.53 0.47
C LEU A 422 -1.62 20.25 1.30
N SER A 423 -1.18 20.22 2.56
CA SER A 423 -1.22 19.01 3.41
C SER A 423 -2.63 18.55 3.76
N SER A 424 -3.61 19.44 3.71
CA SER A 424 -5.01 19.16 4.01
C SER A 424 -5.86 19.72 2.87
N PRO A 425 -6.22 18.91 1.85
CA PRO A 425 -6.88 19.41 0.64
C PRO A 425 -8.39 19.62 0.77
N TYR A 426 -9.00 19.33 1.93
CA TYR A 426 -10.45 19.49 2.14
C TYR A 426 -10.78 20.03 3.54
N ASP A 427 -9.77 20.52 4.25
CA ASP A 427 -9.93 21.10 5.57
C ASP A 427 -8.74 22.01 5.89
N ILE A 428 -8.95 23.03 6.73
CA ILE A 428 -7.86 23.92 7.16
C ILE A 428 -7.38 23.50 8.55
N SER A 429 -6.20 22.90 8.63
CA SER A 429 -5.55 22.66 9.91
C SER A 429 -5.10 23.98 10.55
N ASN A 430 -5.00 24.03 11.87
CA ASN A 430 -4.71 25.26 12.63
C ASN A 430 -3.37 25.94 12.29
N TYR A 431 -2.45 25.20 11.66
CA TYR A 431 -1.14 25.69 11.23
C TYR A 431 -1.16 26.24 9.79
N VAL A 432 -2.18 25.91 8.99
CA VAL A 432 -2.31 26.34 7.59
C VAL A 432 -2.46 27.86 7.46
N PRO A 433 -3.26 28.57 8.30
CA PRO A 433 -3.34 30.02 8.23
C PRO A 433 -1.98 30.72 8.36
N ALA A 434 -1.17 30.32 9.33
CA ALA A 434 0.17 30.88 9.54
C ALA A 434 1.11 30.61 8.35
N ALA A 435 1.08 29.39 7.80
CA ALA A 435 1.86 29.05 6.61
C ALA A 435 1.41 29.83 5.38
N LEU A 436 0.09 30.02 5.19
CA LEU A 436 -0.48 30.75 4.06
C LEU A 436 -0.07 32.23 4.05
N ILE A 437 -0.09 32.89 5.21
CA ILE A 437 0.34 34.30 5.35
C ILE A 437 1.80 34.45 4.94
N LEU A 438 2.67 33.62 5.53
CA LEU A 438 4.10 33.65 5.24
C LEU A 438 4.38 33.35 3.75
N LEU A 439 3.57 32.46 3.16
CA LEU A 439 3.65 32.14 1.74
C LEU A 439 3.22 33.34 0.85
N CYS A 440 2.23 34.12 1.29
CA CYS A 440 1.72 35.30 0.58
C CYS A 440 2.70 36.49 0.58
N GLU A 441 3.58 36.61 1.58
CA GLU A 441 4.66 37.62 1.58
C GLU A 441 5.60 37.51 0.36
N HIS A 442 5.52 36.40 -0.38
CA HIS A 442 6.35 36.11 -1.55
C HIS A 442 5.58 36.06 -2.87
N LEU A 443 4.31 36.48 -2.91
CA LEU A 443 3.44 36.48 -4.10
C LEU A 443 4.00 37.22 -5.32
N HIS A 444 4.72 38.32 -5.06
CA HIS A 444 5.27 39.18 -6.11
C HIS A 444 6.61 38.71 -6.66
N ASP A 445 7.15 37.59 -6.16
CA ASP A 445 8.39 37.02 -6.65
C ASP A 445 8.16 36.30 -8.00
N PRO A 446 8.75 36.79 -9.11
CA PRO A 446 8.48 36.27 -10.45
C PRO A 446 8.97 34.83 -10.65
N ASP A 447 9.94 34.36 -9.85
CA ASP A 447 10.60 33.06 -10.03
C ASP A 447 9.88 31.90 -9.31
N LEU A 448 8.82 32.18 -8.54
CA LEU A 448 8.11 31.20 -7.71
C LEU A 448 6.87 30.60 -8.41
N ILE A 449 7.06 29.87 -9.50
CA ILE A 449 5.95 29.21 -10.24
C ILE A 449 5.16 28.23 -9.33
N GLN A 450 5.84 27.54 -8.41
CA GLN A 450 5.22 26.55 -7.54
C GLN A 450 4.26 27.18 -6.51
N LEU A 451 4.58 28.39 -6.03
CA LEU A 451 3.71 29.19 -5.17
C LEU A 451 2.35 29.40 -5.83
N LYS A 452 2.36 29.89 -7.08
CA LYS A 452 1.12 30.14 -7.85
C LYS A 452 0.27 28.87 -8.02
N LYS A 453 0.92 27.73 -8.28
CA LYS A 453 0.23 26.44 -8.38
C LYS A 453 -0.39 26.02 -7.04
N ALA A 454 0.36 26.12 -5.94
CA ALA A 454 -0.12 25.76 -4.62
C ALA A 454 -1.32 26.64 -4.20
N LEU A 455 -1.25 27.95 -4.41
CA LEU A 455 -2.35 28.88 -4.13
C LEU A 455 -3.57 28.61 -5.01
N SER A 456 -3.38 28.32 -6.30
CA SER A 456 -4.48 27.94 -7.21
C SER A 456 -5.21 26.68 -6.74
N GLU A 457 -4.44 25.66 -6.35
CA GLU A 457 -5.00 24.39 -5.86
C GLU A 457 -5.67 24.56 -4.49
N PHE A 458 -5.08 25.34 -3.59
CA PHE A 458 -5.67 25.70 -2.30
C PHE A 458 -7.00 26.44 -2.48
N ARG A 459 -7.03 27.44 -3.37
CA ARG A 459 -8.25 28.17 -3.73
C ARG A 459 -9.34 27.24 -4.25
N ARG A 460 -9.00 26.32 -5.16
CA ARG A 460 -9.95 25.35 -5.75
C ARG A 460 -10.65 24.50 -4.68
N THR A 461 -10.00 24.26 -3.55
CA THR A 461 -10.41 23.28 -2.56
C THR A 461 -11.01 23.88 -1.29
N HIS A 462 -10.71 25.15 -0.94
CA HIS A 462 -10.99 25.70 0.40
C HIS A 462 -11.97 26.88 0.46
N HIS A 463 -12.91 26.99 -0.49
CA HIS A 463 -13.85 28.12 -0.57
C HIS A 463 -14.74 28.36 0.67
N GLN A 464 -14.91 27.36 1.55
CA GLN A 464 -15.91 27.38 2.63
C GLN A 464 -15.34 27.48 4.05
N HIS A 465 -14.03 27.75 4.23
CA HIS A 465 -13.35 27.63 5.53
C HIS A 465 -12.93 28.95 6.17
N ARG A 466 -13.72 30.02 5.96
CA ARG A 466 -13.41 31.37 6.48
C ARG A 466 -13.30 31.40 8.00
N GLU A 467 -14.08 30.58 8.69
CA GLU A 467 -14.16 30.50 10.16
C GLU A 467 -12.85 30.07 10.85
N LYS A 468 -11.86 29.60 10.10
CA LYS A 468 -10.57 29.11 10.61
C LYS A 468 -9.45 30.15 10.57
N PHE A 469 -9.75 31.37 10.13
CA PHE A 469 -8.83 32.49 10.04
C PHE A 469 -9.24 33.59 11.03
N THR A 470 -8.27 34.34 11.55
CA THR A 470 -8.57 35.58 12.28
C THR A 470 -8.95 36.70 11.30
N ASP A 471 -9.53 37.80 11.81
CA ASP A 471 -9.95 38.94 10.98
C ASP A 471 -8.82 39.49 10.10
N ASP A 472 -7.61 39.60 10.65
CA ASP A 472 -6.43 40.05 9.90
C ASP A 472 -6.02 39.06 8.80
N GLN A 473 -6.16 37.76 9.06
CA GLN A 473 -5.79 36.71 8.11
C GLN A 473 -6.84 36.54 7.00
N LEU A 474 -8.11 36.83 7.31
CA LEU A 474 -9.21 36.78 6.36
C LEU A 474 -9.04 37.74 5.20
N VAL A 475 -8.40 38.89 5.42
CA VAL A 475 -8.06 39.85 4.35
C VAL A 475 -7.14 39.18 3.32
N ILE A 476 -6.05 38.58 3.79
CA ILE A 476 -5.07 37.88 2.94
C ILE A 476 -5.71 36.65 2.27
N PHE A 477 -6.52 35.91 3.03
CA PHE A 477 -7.22 34.74 2.51
C PHE A 477 -8.20 35.11 1.39
N ASP A 478 -8.96 36.19 1.56
CA ASP A 478 -9.89 36.67 0.54
C ASP A 478 -9.15 37.17 -0.70
N ASP A 479 -8.02 37.86 -0.54
CA ASP A 479 -7.15 38.26 -1.64
C ASP A 479 -6.60 37.05 -2.43
N VAL A 480 -6.27 35.95 -1.76
CA VAL A 480 -5.84 34.68 -2.40
C VAL A 480 -6.99 33.99 -3.14
N LEU A 481 -8.21 34.04 -2.60
CA LEU A 481 -9.39 33.43 -3.22
C LEU A 481 -9.90 34.23 -4.43
N ILE A 482 -9.64 35.54 -4.45
CA ILE A 482 -9.93 36.41 -5.59
C ILE A 482 -8.84 36.18 -6.66
N SER A 483 -9.26 35.96 -7.90
CA SER A 483 -8.35 35.62 -8.99
C SER A 483 -7.42 36.79 -9.35
N PRO A 484 -6.09 36.60 -9.45
CA PRO A 484 -5.21 37.63 -10.01
C PRO A 484 -5.51 37.93 -11.49
N ASN A 485 -6.16 37.00 -12.21
CA ASN A 485 -6.38 37.09 -13.66
C ASN A 485 -7.35 38.21 -14.12
N TYR A 486 -7.78 39.12 -13.26
CA TYR A 486 -8.64 40.26 -13.66
C TYR A 486 -8.10 41.64 -13.30
N TYR A 487 -6.97 41.74 -12.59
CA TYR A 487 -6.31 43.03 -12.33
C TYR A 487 -4.80 42.90 -12.53
N VAL A 488 -4.39 43.38 -13.72
CA VAL A 488 -3.04 43.56 -14.30
C VAL A 488 -2.45 42.36 -15.04
#